data_AF-A0A5C6XDP1-F1
#
_entry.id   AF-A0A5C6XDP1-F1
#
_cell.length_a   1.000
_cell.length_b   1.000
_cell.length_c   1.000
_cell.angle_alpha   90.00
_cell.angle_beta   90.00
_cell.angle_gamma   90.00
#
_symmetry.space_group_name_H-M   'P 1'
#
loop_
_entity.id
_entity.type
_entity.pdbx_description
1 polymer ?
#
loop_
_entity_poly.entity_id
_entity_poly.type
_entity_poly.pdbx_seq_one_letter_code
_entity_poly.pdbx_strand_id
1 'polypeptide(L)'
;MSEAHVWDRLAGRYDSIARLFDASYGQVRERLARDLPAGGRVLELAAGTGQFTAALAIQADQLLATDISPEMVARLRERVRETQLQNVDCAVMSAYELDAPDGTFDGVFCANALRPRRARAIDLGRGLRGGCCRAAARAHPAWLRRRSLGDTMSHGHDHAGHDHGGPTPERALWVAVILNAAFLILEAAVGFWTNSLALLSDAGHMVSDVGALAGAMLHLLSDALGSVAAIVSAIAVGYFGAKLADPVASLVIALLILVGSWPLLRDTVRILLQRAPAGLDVQAAQAAVLKHPAVESVNDFHVWALDDGQPVLSAVLTVAVKDLIAATRVGDELRATLKEHFGVEHSTFECRHRNSDSIANYQTKPEEAP
;
A
#
# COMPACT_ATOMS: atom_id res chain seq x y z
N MET A 1 -18.67 -16.74 11.68
CA MET A 1 -19.00 -17.11 10.28
C MET A 1 -17.84 -17.92 9.73
N SER A 2 -18.09 -19.07 9.11
CA SER A 2 -17.03 -19.89 8.49
C SER A 2 -16.50 -19.20 7.21
N GLU A 3 -15.22 -19.43 6.88
CA GLU A 3 -14.59 -18.85 5.69
C GLU A 3 -15.31 -19.24 4.39
N ALA A 4 -15.81 -20.47 4.29
CA ALA A 4 -16.61 -20.94 3.16
C ALA A 4 -17.84 -20.05 2.90
N HIS A 5 -18.59 -19.71 3.95
CA HIS A 5 -19.82 -18.92 3.81
C HIS A 5 -19.59 -17.47 3.34
N VAL A 6 -18.39 -16.91 3.57
CA VAL A 6 -18.02 -15.60 3.03
C VAL A 6 -17.81 -15.68 1.53
N TRP A 7 -17.16 -16.74 1.07
CA TRP A 7 -16.88 -16.97 -0.34
C TRP A 7 -18.11 -17.37 -1.15
N ASP A 8 -19.03 -18.15 -0.59
CA ASP A 8 -20.29 -18.51 -1.25
C ASP A 8 -21.09 -17.27 -1.67
N ARG A 9 -21.14 -16.24 -0.81
CA ARG A 9 -21.81 -14.96 -1.10
C ARG A 9 -21.06 -14.11 -2.13
N LEU A 10 -19.75 -14.27 -2.23
CA LEU A 10 -18.91 -13.52 -3.17
C LEU A 10 -18.81 -14.19 -4.55
N ALA A 11 -19.07 -15.49 -4.65
CA ALA A 11 -18.94 -16.28 -5.88
C ALA A 11 -19.68 -15.65 -7.07
N GLY A 12 -20.87 -15.07 -6.82
CA GLY A 12 -21.69 -14.35 -7.80
C GLY A 12 -20.98 -13.21 -8.53
N ARG A 13 -20.11 -12.49 -7.83
CA ARG A 13 -19.44 -11.26 -8.31
C ARG A 13 -17.93 -11.45 -8.48
N TYR A 14 -17.41 -12.62 -8.13
CA TYR A 14 -15.98 -12.90 -8.07
C TYR A 14 -15.30 -12.67 -9.42
N ASP A 15 -15.88 -13.15 -10.52
CA ASP A 15 -15.32 -12.97 -11.87
C ASP A 15 -15.20 -11.50 -12.27
N SER A 16 -16.18 -10.66 -11.91
CA SER A 16 -16.15 -9.23 -12.20
C SER A 16 -15.04 -8.52 -11.40
N ILE A 17 -14.78 -8.95 -10.17
CA ILE A 17 -13.70 -8.43 -9.34
C ILE A 17 -12.35 -8.94 -9.85
N ALA A 18 -12.26 -10.22 -10.19
CA ALA A 18 -11.07 -10.87 -10.71
C ALA A 18 -10.60 -10.26 -12.05
N ARG A 19 -11.53 -9.89 -12.95
CA ARG A 19 -11.23 -9.22 -14.23
C ARG A 19 -10.53 -7.87 -14.07
N LEU A 20 -10.71 -7.17 -12.94
CA LEU A 20 -10.00 -5.91 -12.69
C LEU A 20 -8.48 -6.10 -12.50
N PHE A 21 -8.02 -7.34 -12.30
CA PHE A 21 -6.62 -7.67 -12.03
C PHE A 21 -5.93 -8.42 -13.20
N ASP A 22 -6.55 -8.46 -14.38
CA ASP A 22 -6.12 -9.26 -15.54
C ASP A 22 -4.66 -9.00 -15.97
N ALA A 23 -4.20 -7.74 -15.89
CA ALA A 23 -2.82 -7.35 -16.20
C ALA A 23 -1.78 -7.93 -15.22
N SER A 24 -2.12 -8.04 -13.93
CA SER A 24 -1.26 -8.72 -12.94
C SER A 24 -1.26 -10.23 -13.12
N TYR A 25 -2.34 -10.79 -13.68
CA TYR A 25 -2.47 -12.22 -13.91
C TYR A 25 -1.72 -12.72 -15.16
N GLY A 26 -1.50 -11.88 -16.16
CA GLY A 26 -0.59 -12.19 -17.27
C GLY A 26 0.83 -12.50 -16.80
N GLN A 27 1.38 -11.69 -15.90
CA GLN A 27 2.71 -11.90 -15.31
C GLN A 27 2.79 -13.16 -14.44
N VAL A 28 1.69 -13.52 -13.76
CA VAL A 28 1.61 -14.77 -12.98
C VAL A 28 1.60 -15.98 -13.91
N ARG A 29 0.88 -15.93 -15.02
CA ARG A 29 0.87 -16.99 -16.05
C ARG A 29 2.26 -17.25 -16.64
N GLU A 30 3.05 -16.20 -16.88
CA GLU A 30 4.44 -16.34 -17.35
C GLU A 30 5.36 -16.96 -16.30
N ARG A 31 5.17 -16.66 -15.01
CA ARG A 31 5.93 -17.27 -13.90
C ARG A 31 5.56 -18.74 -13.71
N LEU A 32 4.28 -19.10 -13.89
CA LEU A 32 3.81 -20.48 -13.81
C LEU A 32 4.55 -21.40 -14.78
N ALA A 33 4.82 -20.93 -15.99
CA ALA A 33 5.61 -21.66 -16.99
C ALA A 33 7.08 -21.89 -16.63
N ARG A 34 7.63 -21.18 -15.65
CA ARG A 34 9.01 -21.38 -15.18
C ARG A 34 9.08 -22.24 -13.92
N ASP A 35 8.10 -22.10 -13.03
CA ASP A 35 8.22 -22.58 -11.65
C ASP A 35 7.44 -23.89 -11.38
N LEU A 36 6.56 -24.33 -12.28
CA LEU A 36 5.90 -25.64 -12.19
C LEU A 36 6.58 -26.67 -13.11
N PRO A 37 6.62 -27.96 -12.72
CA PRO A 37 7.09 -29.01 -13.61
C PRO A 37 6.19 -29.12 -14.85
N ALA A 38 6.80 -29.37 -16.01
CA ALA A 38 6.07 -29.73 -17.22
C ALA A 38 5.66 -31.21 -17.12
N GLY A 39 4.37 -31.47 -16.97
CA GLY A 39 3.79 -32.80 -16.77
C GLY A 39 3.58 -33.17 -15.30
N GLY A 40 3.03 -34.37 -15.07
CA GLY A 40 2.71 -34.90 -13.74
C GLY A 40 1.37 -34.43 -13.16
N ARG A 41 1.14 -34.75 -11.89
CA ARG A 41 -0.09 -34.41 -11.16
C ARG A 41 0.09 -33.09 -10.42
N VAL A 42 -0.71 -32.09 -10.76
CA VAL A 42 -0.66 -30.75 -10.15
C VAL A 42 -1.90 -30.51 -9.29
N LEU A 43 -1.72 -29.86 -8.14
CA LEU A 43 -2.80 -29.41 -7.27
C LEU A 43 -2.92 -27.88 -7.33
N GLU A 44 -4.10 -27.38 -7.68
CA GLU A 44 -4.47 -25.97 -7.56
C GLU A 44 -5.30 -25.75 -6.29
N LEU A 45 -4.76 -24.98 -5.35
CA LEU A 45 -5.40 -24.59 -4.10
C LEU A 45 -6.00 -23.20 -4.19
N ALA A 46 -7.22 -23.04 -3.68
CA ALA A 46 -8.01 -21.81 -3.78
C ALA A 46 -8.21 -21.38 -5.25
N ALA A 47 -8.67 -22.33 -6.07
CA ALA A 47 -8.91 -22.15 -7.49
C ALA A 47 -9.97 -21.06 -7.80
N GLY A 48 -10.85 -20.74 -6.83
CA GLY A 48 -11.98 -19.86 -7.03
C GLY A 48 -12.88 -20.36 -8.15
N THR A 49 -13.23 -19.46 -9.09
CA THR A 49 -14.00 -19.79 -10.30
C THR A 49 -13.14 -20.32 -11.46
N GLY A 50 -11.86 -20.59 -11.24
CA GLY A 50 -10.97 -21.21 -12.23
C GLY A 50 -10.25 -20.24 -13.15
N GLN A 51 -9.71 -19.16 -12.60
CA GLN A 51 -9.02 -18.12 -13.37
C GLN A 51 -7.66 -18.59 -13.93
N PHE A 52 -6.96 -19.47 -13.21
CA PHE A 52 -5.67 -20.03 -13.63
C PHE A 52 -5.76 -21.47 -14.10
N THR A 53 -6.85 -22.17 -13.77
CA THR A 53 -7.09 -23.58 -14.07
C THR A 53 -6.79 -23.94 -15.52
N ALA A 54 -7.24 -23.13 -16.49
CA ALA A 54 -6.96 -23.40 -17.91
C ALA A 54 -5.47 -23.32 -18.27
N ALA A 55 -4.72 -22.39 -17.66
CA ALA A 55 -3.28 -22.27 -17.91
C ALA A 55 -2.49 -23.40 -17.25
N LEU A 56 -2.90 -23.82 -16.05
CA LEU A 56 -2.30 -24.95 -15.33
C LEU A 56 -2.60 -26.28 -16.03
N ALA A 57 -3.81 -26.43 -16.59
CA ALA A 57 -4.22 -27.61 -17.33
C ALA A 57 -3.39 -27.82 -18.61
N ILE A 58 -2.80 -26.78 -19.20
CA ILE A 58 -1.89 -26.91 -20.35
C ILE A 58 -0.55 -27.55 -19.92
N GLN A 59 -0.14 -27.36 -18.66
CA GLN A 59 1.17 -27.78 -18.16
C GLN A 59 1.13 -29.12 -17.41
N ALA A 60 -0.01 -29.49 -16.85
CA ALA A 60 -0.17 -30.71 -16.05
C ALA A 60 -0.73 -31.87 -16.88
N ASP A 61 -0.29 -33.10 -16.62
CA ASP A 61 -0.93 -34.29 -17.18
C ASP A 61 -2.31 -34.51 -16.53
N GLN A 62 -2.41 -34.18 -15.24
CA GLN A 62 -3.63 -34.21 -14.44
C GLN A 62 -3.63 -33.04 -13.44
N LEU A 63 -4.70 -32.26 -13.41
CA LEU A 63 -4.88 -31.13 -12.49
C LEU A 63 -6.05 -31.41 -11.54
N LEU A 64 -5.80 -31.33 -10.24
CA LEU A 64 -6.87 -31.26 -9.24
C LEU A 64 -7.02 -29.81 -8.78
N ALA A 65 -8.15 -29.17 -9.12
CA ALA A 65 -8.46 -27.80 -8.72
C ALA A 65 -9.45 -27.79 -7.55
N THR A 66 -9.09 -27.10 -6.47
CA THR A 66 -9.85 -27.12 -5.22
C THR A 66 -10.10 -25.76 -4.62
N ASP A 67 -11.27 -25.63 -3.99
CA ASP A 67 -11.65 -24.47 -3.21
C ASP A 67 -12.47 -24.90 -1.98
N ILE A 68 -12.47 -24.09 -0.93
CA ILE A 68 -13.23 -24.37 0.29
C ILE A 68 -14.73 -24.09 0.10
N SER A 69 -15.09 -23.26 -0.88
CA SER A 69 -16.47 -22.88 -1.19
C SER A 69 -17.10 -23.84 -2.22
N PRO A 70 -18.21 -24.52 -1.88
CA PRO A 70 -18.95 -25.35 -2.84
C PRO A 70 -19.43 -24.56 -4.07
N GLU A 71 -19.84 -23.30 -3.86
CA GLU A 71 -20.33 -22.40 -4.90
C GLU A 71 -19.22 -21.96 -5.86
N MET A 72 -18.02 -21.71 -5.35
CA MET A 72 -16.84 -21.46 -6.20
C MET A 72 -16.52 -22.69 -7.05
N VAL A 73 -16.50 -23.89 -6.44
CA VAL A 73 -16.25 -25.15 -7.15
C VAL A 73 -17.34 -25.45 -8.19
N ALA A 74 -18.60 -25.11 -7.92
CA ALA A 74 -19.69 -25.27 -8.89
C ALA A 74 -19.45 -24.44 -10.16
N ARG A 75 -19.02 -23.17 -10.00
CA ARG A 75 -18.67 -22.28 -11.12
C ARG A 75 -17.40 -22.70 -11.83
N LEU A 76 -16.40 -23.17 -11.08
CA LEU A 76 -15.18 -23.76 -11.63
C LEU A 76 -15.51 -24.95 -12.54
N ARG A 77 -16.39 -25.86 -12.09
CA ARG A 77 -16.83 -27.02 -12.90
C ARG A 77 -17.56 -26.60 -14.17
N GLU A 78 -18.40 -25.56 -14.09
CA GLU A 78 -19.06 -24.99 -15.26
C GLU A 78 -18.03 -24.46 -16.26
N ARG A 79 -17.06 -23.67 -15.80
CA ARG A 79 -15.98 -23.15 -16.66
C ARG A 79 -15.12 -24.25 -17.27
N VAL A 80 -14.78 -25.29 -16.51
CA VAL A 80 -14.03 -26.47 -17.01
C VAL A 80 -14.80 -27.17 -18.13
N ARG A 81 -16.13 -27.31 -18.00
CA ARG A 81 -16.99 -27.87 -19.05
C ARG A 81 -17.05 -26.97 -20.29
N GLU A 82 -17.24 -25.67 -20.11
CA GLU A 82 -17.29 -24.69 -21.20
C GLU A 82 -15.99 -24.64 -21.99
N THR A 83 -14.85 -24.72 -21.30
CA THR A 83 -13.50 -24.72 -21.90
C THR A 83 -13.04 -26.09 -22.39
N GLN A 84 -13.85 -27.13 -22.20
CA GLN A 84 -13.60 -28.51 -22.62
C GLN A 84 -12.27 -29.09 -22.12
N LEU A 85 -11.84 -28.70 -20.91
CA LEU A 85 -10.62 -29.23 -20.31
C LEU A 85 -10.86 -30.66 -19.81
N GLN A 86 -10.11 -31.62 -20.36
CA GLN A 86 -10.33 -33.06 -20.11
C GLN A 86 -9.48 -33.62 -18.95
N ASN A 87 -8.45 -32.89 -18.53
CA ASN A 87 -7.48 -33.30 -17.53
C ASN A 87 -7.63 -32.54 -16.19
N VAL A 88 -8.83 -32.02 -15.90
CA VAL A 88 -9.09 -31.20 -14.71
C VAL A 88 -10.22 -31.81 -13.87
N ASP A 89 -9.87 -32.22 -12.65
CA ASP A 89 -10.81 -32.60 -11.61
C ASP A 89 -11.07 -31.43 -10.66
N CYS A 90 -12.30 -31.32 -10.15
CA CYS A 90 -12.72 -30.21 -9.28
C CYS A 90 -13.32 -30.74 -7.97
N ALA A 91 -12.73 -30.37 -6.83
CA ALA A 91 -13.17 -30.83 -5.51
C ALA A 91 -13.32 -29.69 -4.49
N VAL A 92 -14.27 -29.84 -3.56
CA VAL A 92 -14.37 -28.94 -2.40
C VAL A 92 -13.41 -29.44 -1.35
N MET A 93 -12.36 -28.67 -1.05
CA MET A 93 -11.30 -29.09 -0.13
C MET A 93 -10.66 -27.88 0.54
N SER A 94 -10.28 -28.04 1.80
CA SER A 94 -9.55 -27.04 2.56
C SER A 94 -8.07 -27.06 2.19
N ALA A 95 -7.46 -25.88 2.03
CA ALA A 95 -6.01 -25.78 1.87
C ALA A 95 -5.22 -26.17 3.14
N TYR A 96 -5.90 -26.34 4.27
CA TYR A 96 -5.29 -26.73 5.55
C TYR A 96 -5.39 -28.25 5.83
N GLU A 97 -6.31 -28.95 5.17
CA GLU A 97 -6.57 -30.38 5.34
C GLU A 97 -6.71 -31.01 3.96
N LEU A 98 -5.60 -31.55 3.46
CA LEU A 98 -5.55 -32.23 2.18
C LEU A 98 -6.02 -33.68 2.33
N ASP A 99 -7.10 -34.04 1.62
CA ASP A 99 -7.59 -35.41 1.53
C ASP A 99 -6.83 -36.20 0.45
N ALA A 100 -5.49 -36.26 0.59
CA ALA A 100 -4.61 -36.98 -0.31
C ALA A 100 -3.39 -37.52 0.43
N PRO A 101 -2.91 -38.75 0.11
CA PRO A 101 -1.67 -39.29 0.66
C PRO A 101 -0.45 -38.41 0.36
N ASP A 102 0.57 -38.47 1.22
CA ASP A 102 1.85 -37.79 0.99
C ASP A 102 2.53 -38.28 -0.31
N GLY A 103 3.07 -37.35 -1.11
CA GLY A 103 3.73 -37.67 -2.39
C GLY A 103 2.79 -37.89 -3.58
N THR A 104 1.53 -37.48 -3.49
CA THR A 104 0.53 -37.61 -4.56
C THR A 104 0.73 -36.61 -5.70
N PHE A 105 1.21 -35.40 -5.39
CA PHE A 105 1.34 -34.32 -6.36
C PHE A 105 2.80 -33.98 -6.66
N ASP A 106 3.08 -33.75 -7.94
CA ASP A 106 4.37 -33.34 -8.48
C ASP A 106 4.53 -31.80 -8.46
N GLY A 107 3.43 -31.05 -8.34
CA GLY A 107 3.43 -29.59 -8.19
C GLY A 107 2.19 -29.08 -7.45
N VAL A 108 2.34 -27.97 -6.72
CA VAL A 108 1.23 -27.28 -6.05
C VAL A 108 1.26 -25.80 -6.42
N PHE A 109 0.13 -25.31 -6.88
CA PHE A 109 -0.11 -23.89 -7.14
C PHE A 109 -1.15 -23.34 -6.16
N CYS A 110 -0.90 -22.16 -5.64
CA CYS A 110 -1.87 -21.43 -4.84
C CYS A 110 -1.80 -19.93 -5.15
N ALA A 111 -2.95 -19.35 -5.49
CA ALA A 111 -3.11 -17.92 -5.67
C ALA A 111 -4.25 -17.41 -4.77
N ASN A 112 -4.08 -16.23 -4.19
CA ASN A 112 -5.14 -15.49 -3.50
C ASN A 112 -5.84 -16.18 -2.31
N ALA A 113 -5.24 -17.20 -1.68
CA ALA A 113 -5.73 -17.71 -0.40
C ALA A 113 -5.65 -16.61 0.69
N LEU A 114 -6.81 -16.20 1.24
CA LEU A 114 -6.89 -15.19 2.29
C LEU A 114 -6.38 -15.76 3.64
N ARG A 115 -5.62 -14.96 4.40
CA ARG A 115 -5.15 -15.31 5.75
C ARG A 115 -5.82 -14.48 6.84
N PRO A 116 -6.39 -15.08 7.89
CA PRO A 116 -6.46 -14.46 9.21
C PRO A 116 -5.09 -14.54 9.92
N ARG A 117 -4.80 -13.53 10.76
CA ARG A 117 -3.51 -13.25 11.43
C ARG A 117 -2.91 -14.35 12.37
N ARG A 118 -3.36 -15.61 12.34
CA ARG A 118 -2.88 -16.67 13.26
C ARG A 118 -2.37 -17.98 12.65
N ALA A 119 -2.38 -18.19 11.34
CA ALA A 119 -1.83 -19.43 10.75
C ALA A 119 -0.34 -19.27 10.39
N ARG A 120 0.56 -19.65 11.32
CA ARG A 120 1.96 -19.98 11.01
C ARG A 120 1.96 -21.30 10.24
N ALA A 121 2.62 -21.31 9.07
CA ALA A 121 2.77 -22.43 8.15
C ALA A 121 1.46 -22.94 7.51
N ILE A 122 1.28 -22.65 6.22
CA ILE A 122 0.54 -23.60 5.38
C ILE A 122 1.47 -24.81 5.32
N ASP A 123 1.05 -25.97 5.83
CA ASP A 123 1.79 -27.22 5.76
C ASP A 123 1.76 -27.77 4.33
N LEU A 124 2.21 -26.95 3.35
CA LEU A 124 2.36 -27.27 1.93
C LEU A 124 3.33 -28.45 1.69
N GLY A 125 3.92 -29.00 2.75
CA GLY A 125 4.83 -30.14 2.70
C GLY A 125 4.14 -31.50 2.72
N ARG A 126 2.91 -31.60 3.24
CA ARG A 126 2.14 -32.85 3.19
C ARG A 126 1.48 -32.98 1.82
N GLY A 127 1.66 -34.11 1.14
CA GLY A 127 1.16 -34.34 -0.23
C GLY A 127 2.17 -34.17 -1.38
N LEU A 128 3.31 -33.49 -1.18
CA LEU A 128 4.33 -33.28 -2.22
C LEU A 128 5.37 -34.40 -2.26
N ARG A 129 5.80 -34.82 -3.46
CA ARG A 129 7.00 -35.66 -3.59
C ARG A 129 8.24 -34.85 -3.21
N GLY A 130 9.22 -35.50 -2.58
CA GLY A 130 10.49 -34.86 -2.25
C GLY A 130 11.14 -34.27 -3.49
N GLY A 131 11.29 -32.94 -3.54
CA GLY A 131 11.90 -32.20 -4.67
C GLY A 131 10.95 -31.30 -5.49
N CYS A 132 9.66 -31.24 -5.17
CA CYS A 132 8.68 -30.48 -5.98
C CYS A 132 8.73 -28.96 -5.79
N CYS A 133 8.54 -28.23 -6.89
CA CYS A 133 8.56 -26.78 -6.95
C CYS A 133 7.27 -26.16 -6.40
N ARG A 134 7.40 -25.03 -5.70
CA ARG A 134 6.29 -24.27 -5.11
C ARG A 134 6.12 -22.96 -5.87
N ALA A 135 4.96 -22.78 -6.49
CA ALA A 135 4.56 -21.49 -7.08
C ALA A 135 3.43 -20.88 -6.24
N ALA A 136 3.75 -19.88 -5.43
CA ALA A 136 2.77 -19.06 -4.73
C ALA A 136 2.71 -17.69 -5.39
N ALA A 137 1.58 -17.37 -6.03
CA ALA A 137 1.36 -16.07 -6.63
C ALA A 137 0.49 -15.19 -5.72
N ARG A 138 1.05 -14.08 -5.26
CA ARG A 138 0.25 -12.97 -4.70
C ARG A 138 -0.16 -12.05 -5.85
N ALA A 139 -1.44 -12.01 -6.21
CA ALA A 139 -1.97 -10.75 -6.73
C ALA A 139 -2.11 -9.83 -5.52
N HIS A 140 -1.16 -8.92 -5.32
CA HIS A 140 -1.24 -7.97 -4.20
C HIS A 140 -2.32 -6.94 -4.54
N PRO A 141 -3.48 -6.90 -3.86
CA PRO A 141 -4.44 -5.85 -4.07
C PRO A 141 -3.94 -4.63 -3.31
N ALA A 142 -3.24 -3.72 -3.99
CA ALA A 142 -2.85 -2.42 -3.44
C ALA A 142 -4.06 -1.60 -2.95
N TRP A 143 -5.28 -1.97 -3.35
CA TRP A 143 -6.55 -1.34 -2.96
C TRP A 143 -7.17 -1.90 -1.66
N LEU A 144 -6.88 -3.12 -1.21
CA LEU A 144 -7.48 -3.67 0.03
C LEU A 144 -6.98 -2.99 1.32
N ARG A 145 -6.11 -1.97 1.21
CA ARG A 145 -5.72 -1.07 2.29
C ARG A 145 -6.36 0.33 2.22
N ARG A 146 -7.19 0.61 1.22
CA ARG A 146 -7.95 1.87 1.07
C ARG A 146 -9.34 1.62 0.51
N ARG A 147 -10.32 1.46 1.40
CA ARG A 147 -11.71 1.97 1.28
C ARG A 147 -12.57 1.37 2.38
N SER A 148 -12.54 2.03 3.54
CA SER A 148 -13.77 2.29 4.28
C SER A 148 -14.21 3.69 3.85
N LEU A 149 -15.45 3.81 3.36
CA LEU A 149 -16.22 5.03 3.07
C LEU A 149 -16.01 5.74 1.72
N GLY A 150 -17.11 5.92 0.96
CA GLY A 150 -17.27 6.97 -0.05
C GLY A 150 -17.83 6.54 -1.41
N ASP A 151 -19.17 6.57 -1.54
CA ASP A 151 -20.02 6.03 -2.60
C ASP A 151 -19.90 6.62 -4.03
N THR A 152 -20.27 5.77 -4.99
CA THR A 152 -20.75 6.15 -6.33
C THR A 152 -22.28 6.24 -6.34
N MET A 153 -22.82 7.32 -6.92
CA MET A 153 -24.24 7.51 -7.20
C MET A 153 -24.85 6.35 -8.02
N SER A 154 -25.94 5.77 -7.52
CA SER A 154 -27.00 5.21 -8.37
C SER A 154 -28.37 5.57 -7.79
N HIS A 155 -29.26 6.03 -8.66
CA HIS A 155 -30.65 6.32 -8.33
C HIS A 155 -31.48 5.03 -8.39
N GLY A 156 -32.20 4.73 -7.31
CA GLY A 156 -33.22 3.68 -7.25
C GLY A 156 -34.10 3.91 -6.02
N HIS A 157 -35.40 4.07 -6.24
CA HIS A 157 -36.38 4.44 -5.23
C HIS A 157 -36.79 3.28 -4.30
N ASP A 158 -37.15 3.69 -3.07
CA ASP A 158 -38.18 3.13 -2.18
C ASP A 158 -37.86 2.11 -1.06
N HIS A 159 -38.05 2.66 0.16
CA HIS A 159 -38.68 2.14 1.39
C HIS A 159 -37.88 1.42 2.51
N ALA A 160 -38.20 1.92 3.71
CA ALA A 160 -38.23 1.28 5.04
C ALA A 160 -36.94 1.24 5.88
N GLY A 161 -36.89 2.18 6.85
CA GLY A 161 -36.36 2.12 8.21
C GLY A 161 -35.19 1.19 8.55
N HIS A 162 -34.13 1.76 9.14
CA HIS A 162 -33.68 1.49 10.51
C HIS A 162 -32.52 2.44 10.86
N ASP A 163 -32.72 3.23 11.91
CA ASP A 163 -31.77 4.20 12.46
C ASP A 163 -30.71 3.45 13.30
N HIS A 164 -29.43 3.57 12.93
CA HIS A 164 -28.31 3.06 13.72
C HIS A 164 -27.43 4.23 14.13
N GLY A 165 -27.58 4.64 15.39
CA GLY A 165 -26.88 5.76 16.03
C GLY A 165 -25.37 5.55 16.20
N GLY A 166 -24.61 5.64 15.12
CA GLY A 166 -23.17 5.92 15.16
C GLY A 166 -22.90 7.41 15.43
N PRO A 167 -21.77 7.78 16.06
CA PRO A 167 -21.39 9.18 16.16
C PRO A 167 -21.25 9.79 14.76
N THR A 168 -21.80 10.98 14.56
CA THR A 168 -21.66 11.70 13.29
C THR A 168 -20.17 11.93 12.97
N PRO A 169 -19.75 11.93 11.69
CA PRO A 169 -18.34 12.07 11.30
C PRO A 169 -17.64 13.28 11.95
N GLU A 170 -18.38 14.38 12.14
CA GLU A 170 -17.92 15.59 12.81
C GLU A 170 -17.60 15.37 14.30
N ARG A 171 -18.45 14.64 15.03
CA ARG A 171 -18.20 14.28 16.44
C ARG A 171 -17.01 13.34 16.58
N ALA A 172 -16.84 12.42 15.63
CA ALA A 172 -15.69 11.53 15.60
C ALA A 172 -14.38 12.31 15.41
N LEU A 173 -14.38 13.35 14.56
CA LEU A 173 -13.21 14.20 14.36
C LEU A 173 -12.87 15.03 15.61
N TRP A 174 -13.87 15.64 16.27
CA TRP A 174 -13.67 16.34 17.54
C TRP A 174 -13.07 15.45 18.63
N VAL A 175 -13.59 14.23 18.75
CA VAL A 175 -13.06 13.23 19.69
C VAL A 175 -11.62 12.87 19.35
N ALA A 176 -11.30 12.67 18.06
CA ALA A 176 -9.94 12.35 17.62
C ALA A 176 -8.93 13.47 17.92
N VAL A 177 -9.29 14.74 17.66
CA VAL A 177 -8.44 15.90 17.98
C VAL A 177 -8.18 15.99 19.48
N ILE A 178 -9.23 15.93 20.29
CA ILE A 178 -9.13 16.09 21.74
C ILE A 178 -8.30 14.96 22.35
N LEU A 179 -8.52 13.72 21.92
CA LEU A 179 -7.76 12.58 22.44
C LEU A 179 -6.28 12.66 22.06
N ASN A 180 -5.94 12.97 20.81
CA ASN A 180 -4.54 13.09 20.40
C ASN A 180 -3.84 14.28 21.08
N ALA A 181 -4.52 15.42 21.23
CA ALA A 181 -3.96 16.56 21.94
C ALA A 181 -3.73 16.26 23.43
N ALA A 182 -4.66 15.55 24.07
CA ALA A 182 -4.50 15.12 25.46
C ALA A 182 -3.34 14.13 25.62
N PHE A 183 -3.19 13.20 24.69
CA PHE A 183 -2.12 12.22 24.69
C PHE A 183 -0.75 12.89 24.45
N LEU A 184 -0.67 13.86 23.53
CA LEU A 184 0.52 14.69 23.30
C LEU A 184 0.96 15.43 24.57
N ILE A 185 0.03 16.09 25.26
CA ILE A 185 0.34 16.81 26.51
C ILE A 185 0.83 15.83 27.57
N LEU A 186 0.20 14.65 27.67
CA LEU A 186 0.61 13.63 28.61
C LEU A 186 2.02 13.11 28.34
N GLU A 187 2.32 12.73 27.09
CA GLU A 187 3.64 12.24 26.70
C GLU A 187 4.74 13.29 26.87
N ALA A 188 4.46 14.54 26.48
CA ALA A 188 5.39 15.65 26.69
C ALA A 188 5.67 15.88 28.18
N ALA A 189 4.64 15.87 29.03
CA ALA A 189 4.77 16.05 30.46
C ALA A 189 5.53 14.89 31.13
N VAL A 190 5.21 13.64 30.78
CA VAL A 190 5.89 12.46 31.30
C VAL A 190 7.33 12.39 30.78
N GLY A 191 7.57 12.67 29.51
CA GLY A 191 8.89 12.73 28.90
C GLY A 191 9.78 13.78 29.56
N PHE A 192 9.24 14.97 29.84
CA PHE A 192 9.96 16.01 30.58
C PHE A 192 10.23 15.61 32.04
N TRP A 193 9.24 15.03 32.73
CA TRP A 193 9.41 14.62 34.14
C TRP A 193 10.41 13.46 34.31
N THR A 194 10.43 12.54 33.35
CA THR A 194 11.35 11.38 33.33
C THR A 194 12.66 11.67 32.63
N ASN A 195 12.83 12.88 32.07
CA ASN A 195 13.98 13.28 31.25
C ASN A 195 14.28 12.30 30.10
N SER A 196 13.22 11.76 29.47
CA SER A 196 13.28 10.74 28.43
C SER A 196 13.22 11.37 27.04
N LEU A 197 14.34 11.33 26.31
CA LEU A 197 14.42 11.78 24.92
C LEU A 197 13.54 10.96 23.97
N ALA A 198 13.32 9.67 24.27
CA ALA A 198 12.46 8.81 23.47
C ALA A 198 11.00 9.28 23.52
N LEU A 199 10.46 9.57 24.72
CA LEU A 199 9.10 10.07 24.89
C LEU A 199 8.92 11.49 24.32
N LEU A 200 9.95 12.33 24.44
CA LEU A 200 9.93 13.67 23.82
C LEU A 200 9.99 13.60 22.28
N SER A 201 10.72 12.64 21.73
CA SER A 201 10.74 12.40 20.27
C SER A 201 9.39 11.90 19.76
N ASP A 202 8.74 10.99 20.49
CA ASP A 202 7.41 10.47 20.14
C ASP A 202 6.34 11.58 20.22
N ALA A 203 6.37 12.38 21.29
CA ALA A 203 5.54 13.58 21.42
C ALA A 203 5.79 14.56 20.25
N GLY A 204 7.05 14.75 19.83
CA GLY A 204 7.40 15.58 18.68
C GLY A 204 6.75 15.11 17.38
N HIS A 205 6.67 13.79 17.15
CA HIS A 205 5.93 13.23 16.02
C HIS A 205 4.43 13.50 16.13
N MET A 206 3.83 13.31 17.31
CA MET A 206 2.40 13.55 17.53
C MET A 206 1.96 15.01 17.40
N VAL A 207 2.88 15.98 17.53
CA VAL A 207 2.59 17.40 17.23
C VAL A 207 2.12 17.56 15.78
N SER A 208 2.74 16.82 14.85
CA SER A 208 2.38 16.90 13.42
C SER A 208 0.99 16.33 13.17
N ASP A 209 0.65 15.21 13.84
CA ASP A 209 -0.66 14.56 13.75
C ASP A 209 -1.78 15.44 14.31
N VAL A 210 -1.55 16.04 15.48
CA VAL A 210 -2.49 17.00 16.09
C VAL A 210 -2.62 18.25 15.21
N GLY A 211 -1.52 18.73 14.63
CA GLY A 211 -1.51 19.86 13.71
C GLY A 211 -2.33 19.61 12.44
N ALA A 212 -2.20 18.43 11.84
CA ALA A 212 -2.99 18.02 10.67
C ALA A 212 -4.49 17.94 10.99
N LEU A 213 -4.85 17.31 12.12
CA LEU A 213 -6.24 17.22 12.58
C LEU A 213 -6.82 18.61 12.92
N ALA A 214 -6.04 19.49 13.55
CA ALA A 214 -6.44 20.87 13.84
C ALA A 214 -6.62 21.70 12.56
N GLY A 215 -5.77 21.52 11.55
CA GLY A 215 -5.91 22.14 10.23
C GLY A 215 -7.20 21.73 9.53
N ALA A 216 -7.55 20.43 9.57
CA ALA A 216 -8.82 19.93 9.06
C ALA A 216 -10.03 20.52 9.80
N MET A 217 -9.92 20.67 11.13
CA MET A 217 -10.97 21.31 11.94
C MET A 217 -11.12 22.80 11.61
N LEU A 218 -10.02 23.52 11.41
CA LEU A 218 -10.05 24.94 11.04
C LEU A 218 -10.69 25.14 9.66
N HIS A 219 -10.48 24.21 8.74
CA HIS A 219 -11.15 24.24 7.44
C HIS A 219 -12.67 24.05 7.57
N LEU A 220 -13.12 23.07 8.36
CA LEU A 220 -14.55 22.87 8.65
C LEU A 220 -15.17 24.09 9.35
N LEU A 221 -14.44 24.70 10.29
CA LEU A 221 -14.87 25.91 10.97
C LEU A 221 -14.95 27.10 10.01
N SER A 222 -14.01 27.20 9.06
CA SER A 222 -14.02 28.19 7.97
C SER A 222 -15.25 28.02 7.08
N ASP A 223 -15.62 26.79 6.71
CA ASP A 223 -16.81 26.52 5.89
C ASP A 223 -18.12 26.85 6.64
N ALA A 224 -18.17 26.54 7.94
CA ALA A 224 -19.28 26.90 8.81
C ALA A 224 -19.42 28.43 8.94
N LEU A 225 -18.31 29.13 9.18
CA LEU A 225 -18.28 30.60 9.28
C LEU A 225 -18.64 31.26 7.94
N GLY A 226 -18.19 30.70 6.82
CA GLY A 226 -18.56 31.15 5.47
C GLY A 226 -20.07 31.03 5.22
N SER A 227 -20.69 29.93 5.66
CA SER A 227 -22.13 29.71 5.55
C SER A 227 -22.93 30.71 6.40
N VAL A 228 -22.47 30.98 7.63
CA VAL A 228 -23.08 32.00 8.51
C VAL A 228 -22.92 33.40 7.91
N ALA A 229 -21.75 33.74 7.36
CA ALA A 229 -21.52 35.02 6.71
C ALA A 229 -22.44 35.22 5.49
N ALA A 230 -22.69 34.18 4.70
CA ALA A 230 -23.63 34.23 3.58
C ALA A 230 -25.08 34.46 4.05
N ILE A 231 -25.52 33.79 5.11
CA ILE A 231 -26.87 33.98 5.69
C ILE A 231 -27.04 35.39 6.24
N VAL A 232 -26.05 35.90 6.98
CA VAL A 232 -26.04 37.28 7.51
C VAL A 232 -26.09 38.29 6.37
N SER A 233 -25.34 38.05 5.29
CA SER A 233 -25.35 38.89 4.11
C SER A 233 -26.72 38.91 3.41
N ALA A 234 -27.38 37.75 3.26
CA ALA A 234 -28.72 37.66 2.69
C ALA A 234 -29.77 38.41 3.51
N ILE A 235 -29.70 38.31 4.85
CA ILE A 235 -30.56 39.07 5.77
C ILE A 235 -30.29 40.58 5.65
N ALA A 236 -29.01 40.98 5.57
CA ALA A 236 -28.61 42.37 5.45
C ALA A 236 -29.10 43.00 4.12
N VAL A 237 -29.03 42.27 3.01
CA VAL A 237 -29.56 42.71 1.71
C VAL A 237 -31.08 42.86 1.77
N GLY A 238 -31.78 41.88 2.36
CA GLY A 238 -33.25 41.86 2.42
C GLY A 238 -33.85 42.96 3.29
N TYR A 239 -33.26 43.25 4.46
CA TYR A 239 -33.81 44.23 5.41
C TYR A 239 -33.21 45.63 5.30
N PHE A 240 -31.93 45.76 4.96
CA PHE A 240 -31.23 47.05 4.97
C PHE A 240 -30.93 47.60 3.56
N GLY A 241 -31.30 46.88 2.50
CA GLY A 241 -31.08 47.31 1.11
C GLY A 241 -29.59 47.38 0.73
N ALA A 242 -28.71 46.76 1.51
CA ALA A 242 -27.26 46.79 1.35
C ALA A 242 -26.81 45.89 0.18
N LYS A 243 -27.07 46.32 -1.06
CA LYS A 243 -26.82 45.54 -2.30
C LYS A 243 -25.36 45.08 -2.50
N LEU A 244 -24.40 45.72 -1.84
CA LEU A 244 -22.98 45.36 -1.91
C LEU A 244 -22.56 44.31 -0.87
N ALA A 245 -23.41 43.97 0.10
CA ALA A 245 -23.06 43.00 1.14
C ALA A 245 -22.76 41.61 0.57
N ASP A 246 -23.54 41.16 -0.42
CA ASP A 246 -23.40 39.84 -1.02
C ASP A 246 -22.10 39.67 -1.85
N PRO A 247 -21.74 40.60 -2.76
CA PRO A 247 -20.42 40.58 -3.42
C PRO A 247 -19.23 40.67 -2.46
N VAL A 248 -19.31 41.51 -1.43
CA VAL A 248 -18.23 41.69 -0.45
C VAL A 248 -18.05 40.41 0.39
N ALA A 249 -19.15 39.83 0.88
CA ALA A 249 -19.10 38.56 1.61
C ALA A 249 -18.51 37.43 0.74
N SER A 250 -18.90 37.35 -0.53
CA SER A 250 -18.37 36.36 -1.48
C SER A 250 -16.87 36.53 -1.74
N LEU A 251 -16.39 37.78 -1.87
CA LEU A 251 -14.95 38.09 -2.01
C LEU A 251 -14.14 37.70 -0.77
N VAL A 252 -14.69 37.95 0.42
CA VAL A 252 -14.05 37.56 1.68
C VAL A 252 -13.97 36.03 1.79
N ILE A 253 -15.05 35.31 1.50
CA ILE A 253 -15.07 33.85 1.52
C ILE A 253 -14.07 33.28 0.49
N ALA A 254 -14.05 33.81 -0.74
CA ALA A 254 -13.10 33.40 -1.76
C ALA A 254 -11.65 33.60 -1.33
N LEU A 255 -11.33 34.72 -0.67
CA LEU A 255 -10.00 34.99 -0.15
C LEU A 255 -9.62 34.03 0.99
N LEU A 256 -10.55 33.73 1.90
CA LEU A 256 -10.32 32.78 2.99
C LEU A 256 -10.05 31.36 2.45
N ILE A 257 -10.82 30.90 1.48
CA ILE A 257 -10.60 29.61 0.82
C ILE A 257 -9.22 29.60 0.14
N LEU A 258 -8.88 30.65 -0.61
CA LEU A 258 -7.61 30.72 -1.33
C LEU A 258 -6.40 30.69 -0.40
N VAL A 259 -6.44 31.45 0.69
CA VAL A 259 -5.37 31.44 1.71
C VAL A 259 -5.29 30.09 2.42
N GLY A 260 -6.43 29.47 2.73
CA GLY A 260 -6.49 28.16 3.39
C GLY A 260 -6.03 26.99 2.49
N SER A 261 -6.32 27.04 1.19
CA SER A 261 -5.93 26.01 0.23
C SER A 261 -4.46 26.10 -0.20
N TRP A 262 -3.82 27.28 -0.08
CA TRP A 262 -2.46 27.48 -0.58
C TRP A 262 -1.39 26.57 0.06
N PRO A 263 -1.35 26.34 1.40
CA PRO A 263 -0.41 25.41 2.02
C PRO A 263 -0.58 23.98 1.50
N LEU A 264 -1.83 23.50 1.43
CA LEU A 264 -2.16 22.16 0.93
C LEU A 264 -1.70 21.95 -0.51
N LEU A 265 -1.96 22.94 -1.38
CA LEU A 265 -1.50 22.91 -2.76
C LEU A 265 0.04 22.88 -2.83
N ARG A 266 0.71 23.74 -2.05
CA ARG A 266 2.17 23.80 -2.02
C ARG A 266 2.79 22.48 -1.56
N ASP A 267 2.24 21.86 -0.53
CA ASP A 267 2.76 20.61 0.02
C ASP A 267 2.51 19.44 -0.95
N THR A 268 1.34 19.39 -1.58
CA THR A 268 1.04 18.43 -2.66
C THR A 268 2.04 18.56 -3.81
N VAL A 269 2.29 19.80 -4.28
CA VAL A 269 3.25 20.06 -5.36
C VAL A 269 4.67 19.65 -4.95
N ARG A 270 5.08 19.88 -3.70
CA ARG A 270 6.40 19.46 -3.19
C ARG A 270 6.57 17.95 -3.22
N ILE A 271 5.55 17.19 -2.82
CA ILE A 271 5.55 15.72 -2.85
C ILE A 271 5.61 15.23 -4.29
N LEU A 272 4.79 15.79 -5.18
CA LEU A 272 4.77 15.42 -6.61
C LEU A 272 6.08 15.72 -7.32
N LEU A 273 6.75 16.82 -6.95
CA LEU A 273 8.07 17.17 -7.48
C LEU A 273 9.22 16.38 -6.82
N GLN A 274 8.91 15.42 -5.93
CA GLN A 274 9.88 14.57 -5.26
C GLN A 274 11.02 15.35 -4.58
N ARG A 275 10.69 16.52 -4.01
CA ARG A 275 11.68 17.35 -3.33
C ARG A 275 12.19 16.63 -2.07
N ALA A 276 13.47 16.79 -1.77
CA ALA A 276 14.03 16.33 -0.50
C ALA A 276 13.23 16.94 0.69
N PRO A 277 12.94 16.15 1.73
CA PRO A 277 12.15 16.62 2.87
C PRO A 277 12.84 17.76 3.60
N ALA A 278 12.03 18.66 4.16
CA ALA A 278 12.53 19.80 4.92
C ALA A 278 13.23 19.30 6.20
N GLY A 279 14.47 19.74 6.43
CA GLY A 279 15.25 19.39 7.62
C GLY A 279 16.31 18.29 7.40
N LEU A 280 16.28 17.58 6.27
CA LEU A 280 17.34 16.65 5.91
C LEU A 280 18.48 17.37 5.17
N ASP A 281 19.68 17.33 5.74
CA ASP A 281 20.90 17.75 5.05
C ASP A 281 21.39 16.62 4.13
N VAL A 282 21.05 16.75 2.85
CA VAL A 282 21.39 15.78 1.80
C VAL A 282 22.91 15.63 1.67
N GLN A 283 23.66 16.73 1.79
CA GLN A 283 25.11 16.73 1.68
C GLN A 283 25.76 16.01 2.86
N ALA A 284 25.26 16.25 4.09
CA ALA A 284 25.74 15.54 5.27
C ALA A 284 25.43 14.04 5.22
N ALA A 285 24.24 13.66 4.73
CA ALA A 285 23.87 12.25 4.54
C ALA A 285 24.78 11.55 3.51
N GLN A 286 25.05 12.20 2.37
CA GLN A 286 25.97 11.68 1.37
C GLN A 286 27.40 11.55 1.91
N ALA A 287 27.86 12.54 2.67
CA ALA A 287 29.18 12.52 3.32
C ALA A 287 29.29 11.39 4.35
N ALA A 288 28.22 11.08 5.08
CA ALA A 288 28.21 9.95 6.02
C ALA A 288 28.35 8.61 5.29
N VAL A 289 27.70 8.43 4.14
CA VAL A 289 27.84 7.24 3.31
C VAL A 289 29.27 7.10 2.77
N LEU A 290 29.88 8.20 2.32
CA LEU A 290 31.26 8.22 1.81
C LEU A 290 32.33 7.92 2.88
N LYS A 291 32.02 8.10 4.16
CA LYS A 291 32.97 7.77 5.25
C LYS A 291 33.13 6.27 5.47
N HIS A 292 32.23 5.44 4.94
CA HIS A 292 32.29 4.01 5.12
C HIS A 292 33.50 3.42 4.39
N PRO A 293 34.38 2.63 5.03
CA PRO A 293 35.68 2.23 4.48
C PRO A 293 35.59 1.36 3.22
N ALA A 294 34.46 0.69 3.02
CA ALA A 294 34.21 -0.13 1.83
C ALA A 294 33.63 0.64 0.64
N VAL A 295 33.25 1.92 0.82
CA VAL A 295 32.66 2.78 -0.23
C VAL A 295 33.76 3.63 -0.87
N GLU A 296 33.92 3.52 -2.18
CA GLU A 296 34.89 4.30 -2.95
C GLU A 296 34.26 5.56 -3.54
N SER A 297 33.01 5.46 -4.02
CA SER A 297 32.25 6.60 -4.55
C SER A 297 30.75 6.38 -4.46
N VAL A 298 29.99 7.48 -4.46
CA VAL A 298 28.53 7.51 -4.43
C VAL A 298 28.04 8.27 -5.66
N ASN A 299 27.16 7.63 -6.44
CA ASN A 299 26.53 8.20 -7.64
C ASN A 299 25.00 8.16 -7.51
N ASP A 300 24.31 9.00 -8.28
CA ASP A 300 22.84 9.07 -8.33
C ASP A 300 22.18 9.12 -6.94
N PHE A 301 22.70 9.97 -6.06
CA PHE A 301 22.22 10.11 -4.68
C PHE A 301 20.93 10.93 -4.66
N HIS A 302 19.80 10.24 -4.73
CA HIS A 302 18.48 10.84 -4.77
C HIS A 302 17.76 10.68 -3.43
N VAL A 303 17.21 11.79 -2.96
CA VAL A 303 16.40 11.80 -1.74
C VAL A 303 15.12 12.56 -2.00
N TRP A 304 14.00 11.93 -1.65
CA TRP A 304 12.67 12.49 -1.78
C TRP A 304 11.83 12.18 -0.55
N ALA A 305 10.71 12.89 -0.41
CA ALA A 305 9.75 12.63 0.64
C ALA A 305 8.58 11.77 0.10
N LEU A 306 8.10 10.83 0.91
CA LEU A 306 6.81 10.16 0.71
C LEU A 306 5.74 10.82 1.59
N ASP A 307 4.50 10.88 1.10
CA ASP A 307 3.23 11.34 1.73
C ASP A 307 3.39 12.31 2.93
N ASP A 308 3.77 11.79 4.10
CA ASP A 308 3.88 12.53 5.36
C ASP A 308 5.25 13.22 5.60
N GLY A 309 6.07 13.37 4.56
CA GLY A 309 7.40 13.98 4.68
C GLY A 309 8.52 12.99 5.03
N GLN A 310 8.24 11.68 5.05
CA GLN A 310 9.25 10.67 5.41
C GLN A 310 10.33 10.58 4.33
N PRO A 311 11.63 10.70 4.69
CA PRO A 311 12.71 10.61 3.72
C PRO A 311 12.88 9.21 3.17
N VAL A 312 12.92 9.13 1.84
CA VAL A 312 13.26 7.94 1.08
C VAL A 312 14.50 8.26 0.24
N LEU A 313 15.46 7.34 0.22
CA LEU A 313 16.74 7.51 -0.44
C LEU A 313 17.03 6.37 -1.41
N SER A 314 17.59 6.70 -2.57
CA SER A 314 18.19 5.75 -3.49
C SER A 314 19.56 6.24 -3.93
N ALA A 315 20.56 5.35 -3.97
CA ALA A 315 21.90 5.67 -4.44
C ALA A 315 22.62 4.46 -5.05
N VAL A 316 23.55 4.74 -5.97
CA VAL A 316 24.46 3.74 -6.54
C VAL A 316 25.82 3.90 -5.89
N LEU A 317 26.32 2.82 -5.28
CA LEU A 317 27.59 2.80 -4.55
C LEU A 317 28.62 2.04 -5.35
N THR A 318 29.81 2.61 -5.52
CA THR A 318 30.98 1.85 -5.94
C THR A 318 31.69 1.34 -4.69
N VAL A 319 31.82 0.02 -4.56
CA VAL A 319 32.38 -0.63 -3.38
C VAL A 319 33.64 -1.42 -3.72
N ALA A 320 34.61 -1.38 -2.80
CA ALA A 320 35.89 -2.08 -2.95
C ALA A 320 35.76 -3.61 -2.85
N VAL A 321 34.67 -4.09 -2.25
CA VAL A 321 34.39 -5.53 -2.07
C VAL A 321 33.94 -6.18 -3.37
N LYS A 322 34.38 -7.42 -3.61
CA LYS A 322 34.05 -8.22 -4.81
C LYS A 322 32.92 -9.22 -4.59
N ASP A 323 32.69 -9.58 -3.34
CA ASP A 323 31.70 -10.58 -2.95
C ASP A 323 30.32 -9.94 -2.74
N LEU A 324 29.27 -10.62 -3.23
CA LEU A 324 27.89 -10.11 -3.19
C LEU A 324 27.34 -10.05 -1.75
N ILE A 325 27.70 -11.02 -0.90
CA ILE A 325 27.27 -11.04 0.50
C ILE A 325 27.93 -9.88 1.26
N ALA A 326 29.22 -9.65 1.03
CA ALA A 326 29.94 -8.52 1.59
C ALA A 326 29.35 -7.17 1.13
N ALA A 327 29.02 -7.03 -0.16
CA ALA A 327 28.39 -5.82 -0.68
C ALA A 327 27.00 -5.57 -0.06
N THR A 328 26.21 -6.64 0.12
CA THR A 328 24.90 -6.56 0.79
C THR A 328 25.04 -6.08 2.23
N ARG A 329 26.03 -6.60 2.97
CA ARG A 329 26.31 -6.19 4.36
C ARG A 329 26.66 -4.71 4.47
N VAL A 330 27.49 -4.19 3.56
CA VAL A 330 27.80 -2.75 3.49
C VAL A 330 26.52 -1.93 3.29
N GLY A 331 25.63 -2.38 2.41
CA GLY A 331 24.32 -1.76 2.21
C GLY A 331 23.47 -1.73 3.49
N ASP A 332 23.45 -2.83 4.25
CA ASP A 332 22.70 -2.93 5.51
C ASP A 332 23.27 -2.01 6.62
N GLU A 333 24.60 -1.93 6.74
CA GLU A 333 25.30 -1.04 7.68
C GLU A 333 25.02 0.44 7.38
N LEU A 334 25.00 0.81 6.10
CA LEU A 334 24.67 2.16 5.66
C LEU A 334 23.20 2.51 5.89
N ARG A 335 22.28 1.56 5.66
CA ARG A 335 20.85 1.73 5.97
C ARG A 335 20.65 2.00 7.46
N ALA A 336 21.31 1.25 8.33
CA ALA A 336 21.25 1.45 9.78
C ALA A 336 21.76 2.84 10.18
N THR A 337 22.90 3.26 9.61
CA THR A 337 23.50 4.58 9.88
C THR A 337 22.57 5.72 9.47
N LEU A 338 21.99 5.66 8.27
CA LEU A 338 21.08 6.68 7.75
C LEU A 338 19.77 6.73 8.54
N LYS A 339 19.27 5.58 8.99
CA LYS A 339 18.10 5.52 9.85
C LYS A 339 18.36 6.20 11.20
N GLU A 340 19.47 5.88 11.85
CA GLU A 340 19.79 6.39 13.19
C GLU A 340 20.14 7.89 13.20
N HIS A 341 20.94 8.36 12.23
CA HIS A 341 21.49 9.72 12.26
C HIS A 341 20.68 10.72 11.42
N PHE A 342 19.92 10.24 10.44
CA PHE A 342 19.23 11.09 9.47
C PHE A 342 17.74 10.79 9.35
N GLY A 343 17.21 9.82 10.11
CA GLY A 343 15.78 9.47 10.10
C GLY A 343 15.29 8.84 8.79
N VAL A 344 16.20 8.32 7.96
CA VAL A 344 15.84 7.70 6.66
C VAL A 344 15.42 6.25 6.87
N GLU A 345 14.11 6.02 7.00
CA GLU A 345 13.52 4.70 7.21
C GLU A 345 13.65 3.76 5.99
N HIS A 346 13.65 4.33 4.79
CA HIS A 346 13.70 3.58 3.54
C HIS A 346 14.85 4.06 2.64
N SER A 347 15.93 3.29 2.62
CA SER A 347 17.06 3.51 1.73
C SER A 347 17.35 2.28 0.87
N THR A 348 17.59 2.50 -0.42
CA THR A 348 17.99 1.46 -1.39
C THR A 348 19.37 1.79 -1.92
N PHE A 349 20.25 0.79 -1.90
CA PHE A 349 21.62 0.91 -2.39
C PHE A 349 21.87 -0.15 -3.45
N GLU A 350 22.27 0.28 -4.64
CA GLU A 350 22.81 -0.60 -5.67
C GLU A 350 24.34 -0.61 -5.54
N CYS A 351 24.92 -1.72 -5.09
CA CYS A 351 26.37 -1.83 -4.92
C CYS A 351 27.01 -2.39 -6.20
N ARG A 352 27.91 -1.62 -6.80
CA ARG A 352 28.70 -2.00 -7.98
C ARG A 352 30.18 -2.13 -7.61
N HIS A 353 30.86 -3.10 -8.21
CA HIS A 353 32.31 -3.22 -8.06
C HIS A 353 33.03 -2.36 -9.11
N ARG A 354 34.25 -1.91 -8.79
CA ARG A 354 35.09 -1.03 -9.63
C ARG A 354 35.31 -1.52 -11.08
N ASN A 355 35.12 -2.81 -11.34
CA ASN A 355 35.44 -3.46 -12.62
C ASN A 355 34.23 -3.68 -13.56
N SER A 356 33.05 -3.14 -13.25
CA SER A 356 31.96 -3.08 -14.24
C SER A 356 32.20 -1.89 -15.17
N ASP A 357 32.78 -2.16 -16.34
CA ASP A 357 32.96 -1.24 -17.46
C ASP A 357 31.69 -0.40 -17.72
N SER A 358 31.72 0.89 -17.32
CA SER A 358 30.86 1.99 -17.83
C SER A 358 30.99 3.30 -17.04
N ILE A 359 32.04 3.52 -16.23
CA ILE A 359 32.24 4.79 -15.50
C ILE A 359 32.50 6.00 -16.44
N ALA A 360 32.67 5.80 -17.75
CA ALA A 360 32.98 6.90 -18.67
C ALA A 360 31.77 7.71 -19.22
N ASN A 361 30.52 7.26 -19.06
CA ASN A 361 29.40 7.87 -19.84
C ASN A 361 28.36 8.70 -19.07
N TYR A 362 28.54 8.95 -17.77
CA TYR A 362 27.63 9.82 -17.01
C TYR A 362 28.35 10.92 -16.20
N GLN A 363 29.58 11.27 -16.58
CA GLN A 363 30.12 12.56 -16.18
C GLN A 363 29.57 13.63 -17.13
N THR A 364 28.63 14.41 -16.58
CA THR A 364 28.17 15.72 -17.04
C THR A 364 29.14 16.39 -18.03
N LYS A 365 28.71 16.50 -19.29
CA LYS A 365 29.22 17.53 -20.21
C LYS A 365 29.12 18.88 -19.48
N PRO A 366 30.20 19.66 -19.34
CA PRO A 366 30.04 21.07 -19.00
C PRO A 366 29.23 21.72 -20.12
N GLU A 367 28.19 22.47 -19.77
CA GLU A 367 27.52 23.37 -20.70
C GLU A 367 28.57 24.37 -21.23
N GLU A 368 29.06 24.14 -22.44
CA GLU A 368 29.66 25.20 -23.24
C GLU A 368 28.51 26.09 -23.71
N ALA A 369 28.42 27.28 -23.10
CA ALA A 369 27.62 28.38 -23.59
C ALA A 369 28.09 28.82 -24.98
N PRO A 370 27.15 29.22 -25.84
CA PRO A 370 27.29 30.52 -26.51
C PRO A 370 26.20 31.51 -26.12
#